data_AF-A0A0B7KK84-F1
#
_entry.id   AF-A0A0B7KK84-F1
#
_cell.length_a   1.000
_cell.length_b   1.000
_cell.length_c   1.000
_cell.angle_alpha   90.00
_cell.angle_beta   90.00
_cell.angle_gamma   90.00
#
_symmetry.space_group_name_H-M   'P 1'
#
loop_
_entity.id
_entity.type
_entity.pdbx_description
1 polymer ?
#
loop_
_entity_poly.entity_id
_entity_poly.type
_entity_poly.pdbx_seq_one_letter_code
_entity_poly.pdbx_strand_id
1 'polypeptide(L)'
;MASPPWHTEIALGLTQFYTKLAQAPYLSPDSIQHPPPEGWSDEELDVEGLRNIVHRSDAVVNLLRHLPYLKPVEAGPQTGQWCIFPKTKAIRYLRDHSSLQQKDLEGLYELVNLLPDMVSLTHPAGEYTHYGPQWWLVDCKTGRITKYAGPPRGEALAEEFEAEWKKAPTYAPVDFFQEVTTMLGKDYYPVPGLVDGIEADFCTPDRRESTMMYQIYMLAGWQHGRGPGPYFDREKCRKDLEAFLRDQKERESRKRKAEIARHERRTRPTQTNDPATYPDGYDRDVKLLGFNERVVDLLRHLPYLDVDESHEDNCWSVNGRSEPQCYLEDNPMLNEELSAGKATPENLYANGLFPFPEKMPEGLVPITGREDGEWWIIDTNAGTVIVYDGGNKQVADAPDDKPWLWVRPCPAGPFFDALVNSLHSLDLVPLPRPDTEIAECYPEVWGVVREEGEGDDEDDPGPEVEEAREIYRVYGWPDVAKFRRQECYDALVELRTNLLEDGEGGYGPA
;
A
#
# COMPACT_ATOMS: atom_id res chain seq x y z
N MET A 1 14.13 -49.23 -0.94
CA MET A 1 14.32 -48.41 0.27
C MET A 1 12.94 -47.90 0.63
N ALA A 2 12.48 -48.09 1.87
CA ALA A 2 11.20 -47.54 2.32
C ALA A 2 11.27 -46.01 2.27
N SER A 3 10.19 -45.33 1.87
CA SER A 3 10.12 -43.88 1.94
C SER A 3 10.38 -43.43 3.38
N PRO A 4 11.16 -42.36 3.60
CA PRO A 4 11.36 -41.83 4.94
C PRO A 4 10.01 -41.46 5.55
N PRO A 5 9.85 -41.61 6.87
CA PRO A 5 8.60 -41.26 7.51
C PRO A 5 8.39 -39.73 7.44
N TRP A 6 7.13 -39.30 7.26
CA TRP A 6 6.75 -37.91 6.96
C TRP A 6 7.33 -36.87 7.94
N HIS A 7 7.51 -37.21 9.22
CA HIS A 7 8.11 -36.30 10.21
C HIS A 7 9.57 -35.95 9.86
N THR A 8 10.31 -36.90 9.27
CA THR A 8 11.67 -36.66 8.78
C THR A 8 11.65 -35.75 7.55
N GLU A 9 10.65 -35.90 6.67
CA GLU A 9 10.50 -35.03 5.50
C GLU A 9 10.18 -33.59 5.89
N ILE A 10 9.32 -33.37 6.89
CA ILE A 10 9.02 -32.04 7.42
C ILE A 10 10.26 -31.42 8.06
N ALA A 11 10.96 -32.16 8.93
CA ALA A 11 12.18 -31.68 9.58
C ALA A 11 13.26 -31.32 8.55
N LEU A 12 13.46 -32.17 7.54
CA LEU A 12 14.43 -31.94 6.47
C LEU A 12 14.05 -30.73 5.61
N GLY A 13 12.79 -30.64 5.19
CA GLY A 13 12.29 -29.54 4.37
C GLY A 13 12.40 -28.19 5.09
N LEU A 14 12.01 -28.13 6.36
CA LEU A 14 12.15 -26.92 7.18
C LEU A 14 13.63 -26.55 7.41
N THR A 15 14.49 -27.54 7.63
CA THR A 15 15.95 -27.32 7.74
C THR A 15 16.52 -26.72 6.47
N GLN A 16 16.16 -27.26 5.30
CA GLN A 16 16.59 -26.76 4.01
C GLN A 16 16.08 -25.34 3.75
N PHE A 17 14.82 -25.06 4.11
CA PHE A 17 14.22 -23.74 3.97
C PHE A 17 14.95 -22.69 4.84
N TYR A 18 15.17 -22.96 6.12
CA TYR A 18 15.94 -22.07 7.00
C TYR A 18 17.39 -21.89 6.53
N THR A 19 18.01 -22.97 6.05
CA THR A 19 19.37 -22.90 5.48
C THR A 19 19.38 -22.00 4.24
N LYS A 20 18.34 -22.03 3.41
CA LYS A 20 18.22 -21.16 2.24
C LYS A 20 18.05 -19.70 2.65
N LEU A 21 17.21 -19.41 3.65
CA LEU A 21 17.09 -18.07 4.23
C LEU A 21 18.43 -17.59 4.81
N ALA A 22 19.25 -18.48 5.39
CA ALA A 22 20.58 -18.14 5.90
C ALA A 22 21.58 -17.72 4.81
N GLN A 23 21.34 -18.13 3.56
CA GLN A 23 22.16 -17.71 2.41
C GLN A 23 21.83 -16.27 1.98
N ALA A 24 20.64 -15.76 2.30
CA ALA A 24 20.26 -14.38 2.10
C ALA A 24 20.93 -13.47 3.15
N PRO A 25 21.00 -12.13 2.93
CA PRO A 25 21.48 -11.16 3.90
C PRO A 25 20.43 -10.92 5.00
N TYR A 26 19.88 -11.98 5.58
CA TYR A 26 18.73 -11.95 6.49
C TYR A 26 19.07 -12.58 7.84
N LEU A 27 19.17 -13.92 7.89
CA LEU A 27 19.51 -14.67 9.10
C LEU A 27 20.92 -15.27 9.01
N SER A 28 21.58 -15.46 10.15
CA SER A 28 22.87 -16.16 10.21
C SER A 28 22.66 -17.67 10.24
N PRO A 29 23.53 -18.49 9.63
CA PRO A 29 23.51 -19.94 9.85
C PRO A 29 23.54 -20.32 11.34
N ASP A 30 24.26 -19.56 12.17
CA ASP A 30 24.34 -19.78 13.63
C ASP A 30 23.04 -19.48 14.38
N SER A 31 22.09 -18.81 13.72
CA SER A 31 20.73 -18.57 14.23
C SER A 31 19.85 -19.83 14.13
N ILE A 32 20.27 -20.88 13.41
CA ILE A 32 19.53 -22.13 13.30
C ILE A 32 20.02 -23.09 14.39
N GLN A 33 19.13 -23.52 15.28
CA GLN A 33 19.35 -24.59 16.23
C GLN A 33 18.83 -25.90 15.65
N HIS A 34 19.73 -26.87 15.47
CA HIS A 34 19.37 -28.21 15.01
C HIS A 34 19.08 -29.12 16.21
N PRO A 35 18.09 -30.02 16.09
CA PRO A 35 17.83 -31.01 17.13
C PRO A 35 19.00 -31.98 17.29
N PRO A 36 19.22 -32.51 18.52
CA PRO A 36 20.07 -33.69 18.72
C PRO A 36 19.59 -34.88 17.88
N PRO A 37 20.44 -35.90 17.62
CA PRO A 37 20.05 -37.10 16.88
C PRO A 37 18.81 -37.82 17.45
N GLU A 38 18.67 -37.82 18.76
CA GLU A 38 17.54 -38.36 19.53
C GLU A 38 16.34 -37.41 19.61
N GLY A 39 16.48 -36.18 19.12
CA GLY A 39 15.50 -35.10 19.27
C GLY A 39 15.67 -34.31 20.57
N TRP A 40 14.97 -33.18 20.66
CA TRP A 40 14.91 -32.34 21.86
C TRP A 40 14.32 -33.11 23.05
N SER A 41 14.88 -32.93 24.24
CA SER A 41 14.43 -33.63 25.45
C SER A 41 13.13 -33.03 26.03
N ASP A 42 12.51 -33.71 27.00
CA ASP A 42 11.34 -33.19 27.73
C ASP A 42 11.70 -32.01 28.65
N GLU A 43 12.98 -31.83 28.96
CA GLU A 43 13.49 -30.66 29.67
C GLU A 43 13.63 -29.45 28.75
N GLU A 44 13.91 -29.66 27.47
CA GLU A 44 14.10 -28.60 26.46
C GLU A 44 12.79 -28.22 25.77
N LEU A 45 11.92 -29.20 25.46
CA LEU A 45 10.62 -28.99 24.85
C LEU A 45 9.54 -28.88 25.94
N ASP A 46 8.58 -27.95 25.81
CA ASP A 46 7.51 -27.81 26.82
C ASP A 46 6.40 -28.86 26.65
N VAL A 47 6.77 -30.13 26.82
CA VAL A 47 5.87 -31.27 26.58
C VAL A 47 4.67 -31.27 27.51
N GLU A 48 4.84 -30.80 28.74
CA GLU A 48 3.74 -30.66 29.69
C GLU A 48 2.75 -29.59 29.23
N GLY A 49 3.23 -28.40 28.83
CA GLY A 49 2.39 -27.35 28.27
C GLY A 49 1.65 -27.80 27.00
N LEU A 50 2.37 -28.47 26.08
CA LEU A 50 1.80 -28.99 24.84
C LEU A 50 0.66 -30.00 25.10
N ARG A 51 0.84 -30.94 26.03
CA ARG A 51 -0.16 -31.97 26.34
C ARG A 51 -1.31 -31.45 27.20
N ASN A 52 -1.00 -30.64 28.21
CA ASN A 52 -1.97 -30.30 29.26
C ASN A 52 -2.69 -28.98 28.98
N ILE A 53 -2.03 -28.01 28.33
CA ILE A 53 -2.59 -26.68 28.06
C ILE A 53 -3.15 -26.61 26.64
N VAL A 54 -2.40 -27.12 25.65
CA VAL A 54 -2.76 -27.05 24.23
C VAL A 54 -3.30 -28.40 23.69
N HIS A 55 -3.47 -29.40 24.56
CA HIS A 55 -4.07 -30.71 24.26
C HIS A 55 -3.49 -31.43 23.02
N ARG A 56 -2.16 -31.38 22.83
CA ARG A 56 -1.45 -32.01 21.70
C ARG A 56 -1.18 -33.49 21.90
N SER A 57 -1.27 -34.24 20.80
CA SER A 57 -1.02 -35.68 20.77
C SER A 57 0.47 -36.01 20.80
N ASP A 58 0.78 -37.27 21.11
CA ASP A 58 2.16 -37.78 21.10
C ASP A 58 2.80 -37.71 19.72
N ALA A 59 2.00 -37.76 18.65
CA ALA A 59 2.50 -37.59 17.28
C ALA A 59 3.02 -36.17 17.03
N VAL A 60 2.29 -35.15 17.52
CA VAL A 60 2.74 -33.75 17.48
C VAL A 60 4.01 -33.55 18.30
N VAL A 61 4.02 -34.04 19.55
CA VAL A 61 5.21 -33.94 20.42
C VAL A 61 6.42 -34.59 19.74
N ASN A 62 6.25 -35.77 19.16
CA ASN A 62 7.33 -36.47 18.46
C ASN A 62 7.84 -35.68 17.24
N LEU A 63 6.95 -35.05 16.45
CA LEU A 63 7.37 -34.17 15.36
C LEU A 63 8.21 -33.00 15.89
N LEU A 64 7.71 -32.28 16.90
CA LEU A 64 8.34 -31.07 17.44
C LEU A 64 9.72 -31.33 18.04
N ARG A 65 9.99 -32.54 18.55
CA ARG A 65 11.32 -32.96 19.01
C ARG A 65 12.37 -33.01 17.90
N HIS A 66 11.95 -33.15 16.64
CA HIS A 66 12.87 -33.32 15.52
C HIS A 66 12.91 -32.11 14.57
N LEU A 67 12.23 -31.01 14.91
CA LEU A 67 12.30 -29.79 14.10
C LEU A 67 13.53 -28.95 14.43
N PRO A 68 14.14 -28.28 13.43
CA PRO A 68 15.04 -27.16 13.69
C PRO A 68 14.25 -25.95 14.21
N TYR A 69 14.86 -25.17 15.11
CA TYR A 69 14.28 -23.92 15.60
C TYR A 69 15.22 -22.75 15.35
N LEU A 70 14.65 -21.56 15.14
CA LEU A 70 15.45 -20.34 15.09
C LEU A 70 15.71 -19.83 16.51
N LYS A 71 16.93 -19.34 16.75
CA LYS A 71 17.28 -18.63 17.98
C LYS A 71 16.49 -17.32 18.04
N PRO A 72 15.98 -16.93 19.22
CA PRO A 72 15.40 -15.61 19.39
C PRO A 72 16.46 -14.53 19.11
N VAL A 73 16.00 -13.35 18.72
CA VAL A 73 16.90 -12.20 18.50
C VAL A 73 17.24 -11.59 19.88
N GLU A 74 18.47 -11.83 20.35
CA GLU A 74 18.91 -11.52 21.73
C GLU A 74 19.26 -10.04 21.99
N ALA A 75 19.61 -9.26 20.97
CA ALA A 75 20.06 -7.87 21.14
C ALA A 75 19.62 -6.96 19.99
N GLY A 76 19.11 -5.77 20.34
CA GLY A 76 18.61 -4.74 19.44
C GLY A 76 17.19 -4.29 19.84
N PRO A 77 16.60 -3.31 19.15
CA PRO A 77 15.19 -2.93 19.35
C PRO A 77 14.19 -4.05 18.98
N GLN A 78 14.67 -5.20 18.51
CA GLN A 78 13.90 -6.34 18.00
C GLN A 78 14.09 -7.57 18.90
N THR A 79 13.56 -7.53 20.13
CA THR A 79 13.46 -8.75 20.93
C THR A 79 12.29 -9.58 20.40
N GLY A 80 12.53 -10.76 19.82
CA GLY A 80 11.42 -11.57 19.32
C GLY A 80 11.77 -12.74 18.38
N GLN A 81 10.73 -13.19 17.66
CA GLN A 81 10.78 -14.29 16.69
C GLN A 81 11.12 -13.76 15.29
N TRP A 82 11.78 -14.59 14.48
CA TRP A 82 12.09 -14.25 13.08
C TRP A 82 10.85 -14.36 12.20
N CYS A 83 10.65 -13.39 11.32
CA CYS A 83 9.79 -13.58 10.16
C CYS A 83 10.43 -14.63 9.24
N ILE A 84 9.63 -15.53 8.67
CA ILE A 84 10.13 -16.53 7.70
C ILE A 84 9.36 -16.52 6.39
N PHE A 85 8.32 -15.70 6.33
CA PHE A 85 7.50 -15.39 5.17
C PHE A 85 6.87 -13.99 5.39
N PRO A 86 6.42 -13.26 4.35
CA PRO A 86 5.72 -11.98 4.52
C PRO A 86 4.70 -12.01 5.66
N LYS A 87 4.83 -11.08 6.62
CA LYS A 87 3.92 -10.95 7.79
C LYS A 87 3.70 -12.26 8.55
N THR A 88 4.70 -13.14 8.59
CA THR A 88 4.58 -14.48 9.15
C THR A 88 5.84 -14.85 9.93
N LYS A 89 5.68 -15.13 11.22
CA LYS A 89 6.77 -15.42 12.17
C LYS A 89 6.86 -16.93 12.46
N ALA A 90 8.08 -17.41 12.71
CA ALA A 90 8.34 -18.82 12.99
C ALA A 90 8.03 -19.18 14.45
N ILE A 91 7.20 -20.20 14.69
CA ILE A 91 6.90 -20.66 16.05
C ILE A 91 8.07 -21.48 16.60
N ARG A 92 8.49 -21.13 17.82
CA ARG A 92 9.45 -21.86 18.63
C ARG A 92 8.74 -22.52 19.81
N TYR A 93 8.85 -23.85 19.91
CA TYR A 93 8.22 -24.63 20.98
C TYR A 93 9.16 -25.01 22.14
N LEU A 94 10.45 -24.70 22.01
CA LEU A 94 11.42 -24.94 23.08
C LEU A 94 11.14 -24.03 24.28
N ARG A 95 11.34 -24.54 25.49
CA ARG A 95 11.07 -23.84 26.76
C ARG A 95 11.86 -22.55 26.89
N ASP A 96 13.09 -22.53 26.38
CA ASP A 96 13.87 -21.32 26.28
C ASP A 96 13.27 -20.42 25.19
N HIS A 97 12.62 -19.34 25.61
CA HIS A 97 11.98 -18.38 24.71
C HIS A 97 10.87 -19.00 23.84
N SER A 98 10.05 -19.87 24.44
CA SER A 98 8.86 -20.42 23.78
C SER A 98 7.93 -19.31 23.28
N SER A 99 7.48 -19.44 22.03
CA SER A 99 6.47 -18.56 21.44
C SER A 99 5.18 -18.55 22.25
N LEU A 100 4.83 -19.67 22.88
CA LEU A 100 3.60 -19.82 23.67
C LEU A 100 3.62 -19.01 24.98
N GLN A 101 4.80 -18.52 25.40
CA GLN A 101 4.95 -17.71 26.61
C GLN A 101 4.92 -16.21 26.34
N GLN A 102 4.84 -15.79 25.07
CA GLN A 102 4.71 -14.37 24.73
C GLN A 102 3.32 -13.86 25.12
N LYS A 103 3.29 -12.80 25.93
CA LYS A 103 2.05 -12.24 26.50
C LYS A 103 1.07 -11.73 25.43
N ASP A 104 1.61 -11.30 24.29
CA ASP A 104 0.86 -10.65 23.22
C ASP A 104 0.90 -11.48 21.92
N LEU A 105 0.95 -12.81 22.03
CA LEU A 105 0.91 -13.67 20.84
C LEU A 105 -0.50 -13.63 20.22
N GLU A 106 -0.70 -12.74 19.25
CA GLU A 106 -1.86 -12.78 18.36
C GLU A 106 -1.94 -14.15 17.67
N GLY A 107 -3.12 -14.77 17.68
CA GLY A 107 -3.31 -16.11 17.13
C GLY A 107 -3.19 -17.27 18.14
N LEU A 108 -2.88 -16.99 19.41
CA LEU A 108 -2.76 -18.03 20.44
C LEU A 108 -4.10 -18.78 20.65
N TYR A 109 -5.23 -18.09 20.48
CA TYR A 109 -6.55 -18.71 20.57
C TYR A 109 -6.75 -19.79 19.50
N GLU A 110 -6.43 -19.48 18.25
CA GLU A 110 -6.53 -20.36 17.10
C GLU A 110 -5.60 -21.56 17.27
N LEU A 111 -4.38 -21.31 17.74
CA LEU A 111 -3.46 -22.39 18.12
C LEU A 111 -4.12 -23.29 19.15
N VAL A 112 -4.61 -22.80 20.28
CA VAL A 112 -5.22 -23.65 21.33
C VAL A 112 -6.40 -24.48 20.79
N ASN A 113 -7.15 -23.97 19.82
CA ASN A 113 -8.32 -24.65 19.25
C ASN A 113 -8.04 -25.57 18.05
N LEU A 114 -6.79 -25.68 17.57
CA LEU A 114 -6.46 -26.72 16.59
C LEU A 114 -6.70 -28.12 17.18
N LEU A 115 -7.07 -29.06 16.30
CA LEU A 115 -7.25 -30.47 16.66
C LEU A 115 -5.98 -31.05 17.34
N PRO A 116 -6.10 -32.03 18.24
CA PRO A 116 -4.96 -32.58 19.01
C PRO A 116 -3.77 -33.06 18.17
N ASP A 117 -4.03 -33.55 16.96
CA ASP A 117 -3.02 -34.06 16.03
C ASP A 117 -2.51 -33.00 15.04
N MET A 118 -2.86 -31.73 15.26
CA MET A 118 -2.43 -30.62 14.45
C MET A 118 -1.51 -29.67 15.21
N VAL A 119 -0.59 -29.06 14.48
CA VAL A 119 0.33 -28.05 15.01
C VAL A 119 0.66 -27.04 13.93
N SER A 120 1.01 -25.81 14.29
CA SER A 120 1.46 -24.82 13.32
C SER A 120 2.98 -24.65 13.37
N LEU A 121 3.62 -24.47 12.22
CA LEU A 121 5.04 -24.08 12.15
C LEU A 121 5.22 -22.56 12.20
N THR A 122 4.15 -21.82 11.91
CA THR A 122 4.16 -20.36 11.80
C THR A 122 3.01 -19.73 12.56
N HIS A 123 3.15 -18.47 12.90
CA HIS A 123 2.04 -17.62 13.28
C HIS A 123 2.02 -16.37 12.39
N PRO A 124 0.85 -15.99 11.85
CA PRO A 124 0.63 -14.67 11.28
C PRO A 124 1.01 -13.55 12.23
N ALA A 125 1.57 -12.46 11.70
CA ALA A 125 1.85 -11.24 12.42
C ALA A 125 1.71 -10.04 11.46
N GLY A 126 0.64 -9.26 11.61
CA GLY A 126 0.36 -8.06 10.82
C GLY A 126 -0.81 -8.20 9.82
N GLU A 127 -1.03 -7.11 9.07
CA GLU A 127 -2.15 -6.92 8.14
C GLU A 127 -2.06 -7.77 6.85
N TYR A 128 -3.18 -7.83 6.11
CA TYR A 128 -3.25 -8.52 4.82
C TYR A 128 -2.25 -7.95 3.81
N THR A 129 -1.54 -8.85 3.13
CA THR A 129 -0.72 -8.53 1.95
C THR A 129 -1.16 -9.43 0.79
N HIS A 130 -0.68 -9.19 -0.43
CA HIS A 130 -1.02 -10.03 -1.60
C HIS A 130 -0.76 -11.53 -1.38
N TYR A 131 0.25 -11.89 -0.57
CA TYR A 131 0.55 -13.27 -0.19
C TYR A 131 -0.05 -13.69 1.17
N GLY A 132 -0.65 -12.72 1.88
CA GLY A 132 -1.22 -12.82 3.21
C GLY A 132 -0.21 -13.23 4.29
N PRO A 133 -0.49 -12.93 5.56
CA PRO A 133 0.17 -13.68 6.62
C PRO A 133 -0.32 -15.15 6.56
N GLN A 134 0.57 -16.11 6.83
CA GLN A 134 0.31 -17.53 6.56
C GLN A 134 0.41 -18.42 7.79
N TRP A 135 -0.59 -19.29 7.92
CA TRP A 135 -0.57 -20.46 8.79
C TRP A 135 -0.03 -21.67 8.02
N TRP A 136 1.01 -22.29 8.55
CA TRP A 136 1.58 -23.54 8.05
C TRP A 136 1.20 -24.66 9.00
N LEU A 137 -0.01 -25.19 8.82
CA LEU A 137 -0.60 -26.19 9.70
C LEU A 137 -0.17 -27.59 9.27
N VAL A 138 0.37 -28.38 10.19
CA VAL A 138 0.77 -29.76 9.98
C VAL A 138 -0.27 -30.68 10.59
N ASP A 139 -0.85 -31.56 9.78
CA ASP A 139 -1.67 -32.67 10.26
C ASP A 139 -0.78 -33.91 10.47
N CYS A 140 -0.54 -34.28 11.73
CA CYS A 140 0.31 -35.41 12.09
C CYS A 140 -0.35 -36.78 11.85
N LYS A 141 -1.66 -36.85 11.53
CA LYS A 141 -2.30 -38.10 11.09
C LYS A 141 -1.96 -38.42 9.64
N THR A 142 -2.01 -37.41 8.79
CA THR A 142 -1.81 -37.57 7.34
C THR A 142 -0.39 -37.24 6.90
N GLY A 143 0.37 -36.52 7.71
CA GLY A 143 1.70 -36.02 7.37
C GLY A 143 1.68 -34.90 6.33
N ARG A 144 0.54 -34.23 6.13
CA ARG A 144 0.36 -33.15 5.15
C ARG A 144 0.48 -31.77 5.80
N ILE A 145 0.88 -30.79 4.99
CA ILE A 145 0.96 -29.38 5.38
C ILE A 145 -0.17 -28.62 4.68
N THR A 146 -1.00 -27.93 5.45
CA THR A 146 -2.02 -27.00 4.94
C THR A 146 -1.45 -25.59 4.95
N LYS A 147 -1.50 -24.94 3.79
CA LYS A 147 -1.11 -23.53 3.63
C LYS A 147 -2.37 -22.68 3.66
N TYR A 148 -2.63 -21.98 4.76
CA TYR A 148 -3.78 -21.10 4.90
C TYR A 148 -3.32 -19.64 5.03
N ALA A 149 -3.79 -18.77 4.14
CA ALA A 149 -3.50 -17.34 4.17
C ALA A 149 -4.65 -16.62 4.88
N GLY A 150 -4.33 -15.90 5.96
CA GLY A 150 -5.29 -15.18 6.77
C GLY A 150 -4.67 -14.72 8.08
N PRO A 151 -5.01 -13.51 8.58
CA PRO A 151 -4.52 -13.01 9.86
C PRO A 151 -5.13 -13.82 11.01
N PRO A 152 -4.62 -13.62 12.24
CA PRO A 152 -5.33 -14.04 13.43
C PRO A 152 -6.69 -13.33 13.49
N ARG A 153 -7.74 -14.08 13.82
CA ARG A 153 -9.12 -13.59 13.95
C ARG A 153 -9.61 -13.58 15.40
N GLY A 154 -8.87 -14.23 16.31
CA GLY A 154 -9.22 -14.30 17.74
C GLY A 154 -10.44 -15.18 18.03
N GLU A 155 -10.95 -15.07 19.26
CA GLU A 155 -12.02 -15.94 19.79
C GLU A 155 -13.35 -15.80 19.04
N ALA A 156 -13.72 -14.60 18.62
CA ALA A 156 -15.03 -14.33 18.04
C ALA A 156 -15.30 -15.05 16.71
N LEU A 157 -14.25 -15.39 15.96
CA LEU A 157 -14.34 -15.97 14.61
C LEU A 157 -13.68 -17.36 14.53
N ALA A 158 -13.59 -18.05 15.66
CA ALA A 158 -12.97 -19.37 15.79
C ALA A 158 -13.56 -20.44 14.85
N GLU A 159 -14.89 -20.50 14.79
CA GLU A 159 -15.61 -21.48 13.95
C GLU A 159 -15.39 -21.21 12.46
N GLU A 160 -15.33 -19.93 12.07
CA GLU A 160 -15.04 -19.52 10.70
C GLU A 160 -13.61 -19.85 10.31
N PHE A 161 -12.64 -19.56 11.19
CA PHE A 161 -11.25 -19.97 11.01
C PHE A 161 -11.17 -21.48 10.75
N GLU A 162 -11.82 -22.29 11.58
CA GLU A 162 -11.83 -23.75 11.42
C GLU A 162 -12.45 -24.20 10.08
N ALA A 163 -13.57 -23.59 9.70
CA ALA A 163 -14.25 -23.89 8.44
C ALA A 163 -13.43 -23.48 7.20
N GLU A 164 -12.63 -22.42 7.31
CA GLU A 164 -11.85 -21.89 6.20
C GLU A 164 -10.53 -22.60 5.99
N TRP A 165 -9.71 -22.79 7.03
CA TRP A 165 -8.41 -23.43 6.84
C TRP A 165 -8.57 -24.87 6.34
N LYS A 166 -9.68 -25.55 6.66
CA LYS A 166 -10.02 -26.88 6.13
C LYS A 166 -10.29 -26.90 4.62
N LYS A 167 -10.66 -25.76 4.02
CA LYS A 167 -10.83 -25.61 2.56
C LYS A 167 -9.52 -25.26 1.87
N ALA A 168 -8.50 -24.85 2.64
CA ALA A 168 -7.22 -24.44 2.12
C ALA A 168 -6.45 -25.62 1.49
N PRO A 169 -5.58 -25.36 0.50
CA PRO A 169 -4.84 -26.42 -0.17
C PRO A 169 -3.88 -27.13 0.79
N THR A 170 -3.75 -28.45 0.61
CA THR A 170 -2.87 -29.31 1.41
C THR A 170 -1.82 -29.99 0.55
N TYR A 171 -0.61 -30.07 1.07
CA TYR A 171 0.59 -30.43 0.31
C TYR A 171 1.31 -31.59 0.99
N ALA A 172 2.05 -32.39 0.21
CA ALA A 172 3.10 -33.23 0.77
C ALA A 172 4.24 -32.32 1.26
N PRO A 173 5.00 -32.70 2.31
CA PRO A 173 6.06 -31.84 2.86
C PRO A 173 7.08 -31.38 1.81
N VAL A 174 7.51 -32.28 0.93
CA VAL A 174 8.49 -31.98 -0.13
C VAL A 174 7.95 -30.92 -1.10
N ASP A 175 6.70 -31.08 -1.56
CA ASP A 175 6.08 -30.15 -2.50
C ASP A 175 5.88 -28.77 -1.86
N PHE A 176 5.44 -28.74 -0.60
CA PHE A 176 5.25 -27.50 0.16
C PHE A 176 6.56 -26.71 0.28
N PHE A 177 7.62 -27.35 0.79
CA PHE A 177 8.89 -26.66 0.99
C PHE A 177 9.56 -26.27 -0.32
N GLN A 178 9.38 -27.07 -1.39
CA GLN A 178 9.84 -26.71 -2.73
C GLN A 178 9.12 -25.45 -3.26
N GLU A 179 7.81 -25.35 -3.06
CA GLU A 179 7.00 -24.20 -3.47
C GLU A 179 7.46 -22.92 -2.75
N VAL A 180 7.47 -22.91 -1.42
CA VAL A 180 7.89 -21.71 -0.64
C VAL A 180 9.36 -21.36 -0.87
N THR A 181 10.22 -22.34 -1.15
CA THR A 181 11.61 -22.04 -1.51
C THR A 181 11.73 -21.41 -2.89
N THR A 182 10.86 -21.76 -3.84
CA THR A 182 10.89 -21.23 -5.21
C THR A 182 10.38 -19.79 -5.28
N MET A 183 9.45 -19.42 -4.40
CA MET A 183 8.94 -18.06 -4.28
C MET A 183 9.99 -17.09 -3.68
N LEU A 184 10.91 -17.60 -2.85
CA LEU A 184 11.97 -16.82 -2.23
C LEU A 184 12.92 -16.21 -3.30
N GLY A 185 12.99 -14.87 -3.33
CA GLY A 185 13.82 -14.14 -4.28
C GLY A 185 13.21 -14.00 -5.68
N LYS A 186 11.94 -14.37 -5.83
CA LYS A 186 11.11 -14.12 -7.01
C LYS A 186 9.94 -13.21 -6.64
N ASP A 187 9.15 -13.69 -5.68
CA ASP A 187 7.86 -13.15 -5.27
C ASP A 187 7.99 -12.38 -3.94
N TYR A 188 9.01 -12.68 -3.14
CA TYR A 188 9.36 -11.92 -1.94
C TYR A 188 10.86 -11.96 -1.65
N TYR A 189 11.34 -10.92 -0.98
CA TYR A 189 12.75 -10.72 -0.66
C TYR A 189 12.93 -10.51 0.84
N PRO A 190 13.79 -11.29 1.52
CA PRO A 190 14.10 -11.07 2.92
C PRO A 190 14.71 -9.68 3.14
N VAL A 191 14.31 -9.00 4.21
CA VAL A 191 14.83 -7.68 4.56
C VAL A 191 15.49 -7.75 5.94
N PRO A 192 16.80 -7.46 6.06
CA PRO A 192 17.46 -7.51 7.36
C PRO A 192 16.91 -6.44 8.31
N GLY A 193 16.56 -6.85 9.53
CA GLY A 193 16.21 -5.93 10.62
C GLY A 193 17.43 -5.26 11.27
N LEU A 194 18.44 -4.83 10.52
CA LEU A 194 19.72 -4.36 11.12
C LEU A 194 19.82 -2.83 11.27
N VAL A 195 18.70 -2.13 11.04
CA VAL A 195 18.58 -0.69 11.28
C VAL A 195 17.76 -0.49 12.55
N ASP A 196 18.24 0.39 13.44
CA ASP A 196 17.55 0.70 14.70
C ASP A 196 16.06 0.95 14.44
N GLY A 197 15.18 0.10 14.99
CA GLY A 197 13.72 0.23 14.93
C GLY A 197 13.03 -0.27 13.65
N ILE A 198 13.71 -0.97 12.73
CA ILE A 198 13.08 -1.62 11.56
C ILE A 198 13.08 -3.14 11.79
N GLU A 199 11.91 -3.77 11.92
CA GLU A 199 11.83 -5.22 12.09
C GLU A 199 12.31 -5.99 10.86
N ALA A 200 12.91 -7.15 11.08
CA ALA A 200 13.24 -8.07 10.00
C ALA A 200 11.95 -8.61 9.37
N ASP A 201 11.72 -8.35 8.09
CA ASP A 201 10.48 -8.73 7.39
C ASP A 201 10.81 -9.21 5.96
N PHE A 202 9.79 -9.37 5.13
CA PHE A 202 9.91 -9.64 3.72
C PHE A 202 9.21 -8.53 2.92
N CYS A 203 9.83 -8.10 1.83
CA CYS A 203 9.21 -7.21 0.87
C CYS A 203 8.69 -7.98 -0.34
N THR A 204 7.53 -7.55 -0.83
CA THR A 204 6.87 -8.06 -2.04
C THR A 204 7.03 -7.01 -3.16
N PRO A 205 7.30 -7.41 -4.41
CA PRO A 205 7.63 -6.48 -5.51
C PRO A 205 6.48 -5.56 -5.96
N ASP A 206 5.28 -5.71 -5.40
CA ASP A 206 4.08 -4.90 -5.68
C ASP A 206 4.14 -3.47 -5.10
N ARG A 207 5.03 -3.17 -4.14
CA ARG A 207 5.22 -1.81 -3.61
C ARG A 207 6.28 -1.03 -4.39
N ARG A 208 6.06 0.27 -4.67
CA ARG A 208 7.04 1.18 -5.32
C ARG A 208 8.44 1.08 -4.66
N GLU A 209 8.50 0.97 -3.34
CA GLU A 209 9.72 0.81 -2.53
C GLU A 209 10.48 -0.51 -2.79
N SER A 210 9.76 -1.56 -3.15
CA SER A 210 10.30 -2.90 -3.39
C SER A 210 11.14 -2.98 -4.67
N THR A 211 10.97 -2.03 -5.59
CA THR A 211 11.79 -1.93 -6.81
C THR A 211 13.25 -1.66 -6.47
N MET A 212 13.53 -0.81 -5.48
CA MET A 212 14.90 -0.46 -5.09
C MET A 212 15.58 -1.61 -4.31
N MET A 213 14.86 -2.24 -3.38
CA MET A 213 15.38 -3.41 -2.65
C MET A 213 15.67 -4.58 -3.58
N TYR A 214 14.80 -4.83 -4.56
CA TYR A 214 15.04 -5.80 -5.62
C TYR A 214 16.32 -5.49 -6.41
N GLN A 215 16.53 -4.23 -6.81
CA GLN A 215 17.74 -3.82 -7.52
C GLN A 215 19.00 -4.06 -6.67
N ILE A 216 18.96 -3.80 -5.36
CA ILE A 216 20.10 -4.08 -4.46
C ILE A 216 20.45 -5.58 -4.48
N TYR A 217 19.46 -6.46 -4.38
CA TYR A 217 19.66 -7.90 -4.47
C TYR A 217 20.30 -8.29 -5.82
N MET A 218 19.76 -7.80 -6.93
CA MET A 218 20.26 -8.12 -8.27
C MET A 218 21.69 -7.61 -8.50
N LEU A 219 22.01 -6.39 -8.06
CA LEU A 219 23.35 -5.79 -8.14
C LEU A 219 24.37 -6.53 -7.27
N ALA A 220 23.92 -7.15 -6.19
CA ALA A 220 24.75 -8.01 -5.37
C ALA A 220 24.96 -9.42 -5.97
N GLY A 221 24.34 -9.74 -7.11
CA GLY A 221 24.51 -11.04 -7.80
C GLY A 221 23.41 -12.06 -7.50
N TRP A 222 22.27 -11.62 -6.98
CA TRP A 222 21.08 -12.46 -6.85
C TRP A 222 20.52 -12.80 -8.24
N GLN A 223 20.05 -14.02 -8.42
CA GLN A 223 19.43 -14.49 -9.65
C GLN A 223 17.93 -14.66 -9.43
N HIS A 224 17.14 -13.91 -10.18
CA HIS A 224 15.69 -13.96 -10.11
C HIS A 224 15.14 -15.40 -10.22
N GLY A 225 14.37 -15.82 -9.23
CA GLY A 225 13.79 -17.18 -9.15
C GLY A 225 14.77 -18.33 -8.91
N ARG A 226 16.07 -18.06 -8.74
CA ARG A 226 17.09 -19.08 -8.42
C ARG A 226 17.81 -18.83 -7.09
N GLY A 227 17.67 -17.61 -6.56
CA GLY A 227 18.30 -17.21 -5.32
C GLY A 227 19.72 -16.68 -5.53
N PRO A 228 20.63 -16.84 -4.55
CA PRO A 228 22.00 -16.33 -4.66
C PRO A 228 22.75 -17.02 -5.81
N GLY A 229 23.24 -16.24 -6.78
CA GLY A 229 24.09 -16.75 -7.85
C GLY A 229 25.51 -17.07 -7.36
N PRO A 230 26.37 -17.65 -8.23
CA PRO A 230 27.76 -18.00 -7.88
C PRO A 230 28.64 -16.79 -7.50
N TYR A 231 28.20 -15.58 -7.85
CA TYR A 231 28.87 -14.32 -7.55
C TYR A 231 28.10 -13.47 -6.52
N PHE A 232 27.14 -14.07 -5.80
CA PHE A 232 26.35 -13.32 -4.84
C PHE A 232 27.20 -12.84 -3.66
N ASP A 233 27.36 -11.53 -3.53
CA ASP A 233 28.03 -10.89 -2.40
C ASP A 233 27.01 -10.55 -1.31
N ARG A 234 26.79 -11.53 -0.42
CA ARG A 234 25.87 -11.42 0.72
C ARG A 234 26.19 -10.23 1.61
N GLU A 235 27.47 -9.96 1.86
CA GLU A 235 27.88 -8.90 2.79
C GLU A 235 27.68 -7.52 2.18
N LYS A 236 27.98 -7.37 0.89
CA LYS A 236 27.65 -6.15 0.14
C LYS A 236 26.16 -5.91 0.09
N CYS A 237 25.37 -6.94 -0.26
CA CYS A 237 23.91 -6.85 -0.32
C CYS A 237 23.33 -6.36 1.02
N ARG A 238 23.82 -6.93 2.12
CA ARG A 238 23.40 -6.55 3.47
C ARG A 238 23.69 -5.08 3.76
N LYS A 239 24.91 -4.61 3.50
CA LYS A 239 25.32 -3.22 3.73
C LYS A 239 24.49 -2.23 2.91
N ASP A 240 24.24 -2.55 1.64
CA ASP A 240 23.48 -1.68 0.75
C ASP A 240 22.00 -1.62 1.18
N LEU A 241 21.40 -2.74 1.61
CA LEU A 241 20.05 -2.76 2.19
C LEU A 241 19.97 -1.95 3.48
N GLU A 242 20.92 -2.12 4.39
CA GLU A 242 20.98 -1.34 5.62
C GLU A 242 21.12 0.17 5.36
N ALA A 243 21.96 0.56 4.39
CA ALA A 243 22.12 1.97 4.03
C ALA A 243 20.82 2.56 3.47
N PHE A 244 20.15 1.82 2.58
CA PHE A 244 18.86 2.21 2.02
C PHE A 244 17.78 2.38 3.10
N LEU A 245 17.66 1.42 4.01
CA LEU A 245 16.68 1.45 5.10
C LEU A 245 16.95 2.57 6.11
N ARG A 246 18.22 2.87 6.43
CA ARG A 246 18.60 4.03 7.28
C ARG A 246 18.19 5.36 6.64
N ASP A 247 18.46 5.52 5.36
CA ASP A 247 18.12 6.72 4.59
C ASP A 247 16.59 6.93 4.53
N GLN A 248 15.82 5.86 4.29
CA GLN A 248 14.35 5.90 4.37
C GLN A 248 13.86 6.37 5.74
N LYS A 249 14.33 5.73 6.82
CA LYS A 249 13.93 6.11 8.18
C LYS A 249 14.32 7.54 8.53
N GLU A 250 15.47 8.01 8.05
CA GLU A 250 15.88 9.40 8.26
C GLU A 250 14.96 10.37 7.51
N ARG A 251 14.57 10.06 6.27
CA ARG A 251 13.57 10.84 5.53
C ARG A 251 12.25 10.89 6.30
N GLU A 252 11.73 9.75 6.74
CA GLU A 252 10.51 9.69 7.56
C GLU A 252 10.63 10.47 8.88
N SER A 253 11.78 10.37 9.56
CA SER A 253 12.00 11.12 10.79
C SER A 253 12.06 12.63 10.56
N ARG A 254 12.67 13.06 9.44
CA ARG A 254 12.67 14.48 9.02
C ARG A 254 11.25 14.94 8.70
N LYS A 255 10.46 14.11 8.00
CA LYS A 255 9.03 14.34 7.74
C LYS A 255 8.25 14.53 9.05
N ARG A 256 8.32 13.57 9.99
CA ARG A 256 7.66 13.66 11.31
C ARG A 256 8.09 14.86 12.15
N LYS A 257 9.38 15.22 12.12
CA LYS A 257 9.86 16.42 12.84
C LYS A 257 9.34 17.71 12.20
N ALA A 258 9.27 17.77 10.88
CA ALA A 258 8.66 18.88 10.17
C ALA A 258 7.17 18.98 10.51
N GLU A 259 6.47 17.85 10.58
CA GLU A 259 5.07 17.74 10.96
C GLU A 259 4.81 18.22 12.41
N ILE A 260 5.60 17.75 13.39
CA ILE A 260 5.49 18.22 14.79
C ILE A 260 5.76 19.73 14.87
N ALA A 261 6.80 20.23 14.19
CA ALA A 261 7.09 21.66 14.16
C ALA A 261 5.99 22.49 13.48
N ARG A 262 5.24 21.91 12.54
CA ARG A 262 4.06 22.52 11.91
C ARG A 262 2.87 22.49 12.87
N HIS A 263 2.62 21.39 13.58
CA HIS A 263 1.56 21.29 14.59
C HIS A 263 1.76 22.29 15.74
N GLU A 264 3.00 22.53 16.18
CA GLU A 264 3.29 23.56 17.19
C GLU A 264 2.97 24.98 16.68
N ARG A 265 3.15 25.26 15.38
CA ARG A 265 2.75 26.55 14.78
C ARG A 265 1.23 26.69 14.66
N ARG A 266 0.50 25.58 14.45
CA ARG A 266 -0.97 25.45 14.36
C ARG A 266 -1.74 25.90 15.62
N THR A 267 -1.13 25.82 16.81
CA THR A 267 -1.79 26.24 18.08
C THR A 267 -1.91 27.75 18.28
N ARG A 268 -1.43 28.56 17.33
CA ARG A 268 -1.74 29.99 17.26
C ARG A 268 -3.00 30.18 16.41
N PRO A 269 -3.98 30.99 16.85
CA PRO A 269 -5.25 31.11 16.15
C PRO A 269 -5.03 31.69 14.75
N THR A 270 -5.41 30.93 13.73
CA THR A 270 -5.34 31.29 12.32
C THR A 270 -6.39 32.35 12.02
N GLN A 271 -5.97 33.53 11.59
CA GLN A 271 -6.84 34.51 10.95
C GLN A 271 -7.20 33.97 9.56
N THR A 272 -8.49 33.97 9.23
CA THR A 272 -9.00 33.80 7.87
C THR A 272 -8.35 34.84 6.96
N ASN A 273 -7.49 34.42 6.04
CA ASN A 273 -6.76 35.31 5.15
C ASN A 273 -7.64 35.75 3.97
N ASP A 274 -7.67 37.07 3.76
CA ASP A 274 -8.32 37.75 2.64
C ASP A 274 -7.44 37.61 1.38
N PRO A 275 -7.97 37.24 0.20
CA PRO A 275 -7.20 37.12 -1.05
C PRO A 275 -6.38 38.37 -1.41
N ALA A 276 -6.72 39.55 -0.86
CA ALA A 276 -5.96 40.78 -1.03
C ALA A 276 -4.61 40.84 -0.28
N THR A 277 -4.25 39.82 0.51
CA THR A 277 -3.05 39.82 1.38
C THR A 277 -1.93 38.85 0.98
N TYR A 278 -2.00 38.20 -0.18
CA TYR A 278 -0.90 37.34 -0.63
C TYR A 278 0.39 38.16 -0.88
N PRO A 279 1.53 37.79 -0.27
CA PRO A 279 2.78 38.55 -0.38
C PRO A 279 3.45 38.41 -1.77
N ASP A 280 4.20 39.45 -2.15
CA ASP A 280 4.95 39.65 -3.42
C ASP A 280 6.00 38.55 -3.79
N GLY A 281 6.05 37.42 -3.07
CA GLY A 281 7.01 36.31 -3.27
C GLY A 281 6.74 35.40 -4.47
N TYR A 282 5.52 35.43 -5.03
CA TYR A 282 5.01 34.54 -6.09
C TYR A 282 5.84 34.49 -7.40
N ASP A 283 6.62 35.55 -7.69
CA ASP A 283 7.10 35.80 -9.06
C ASP A 283 8.34 34.97 -9.44
N ARG A 284 8.98 34.29 -8.48
CA ARG A 284 10.29 33.66 -8.71
C ARG A 284 10.21 32.24 -9.27
N ASP A 285 9.28 31.41 -8.79
CA ASP A 285 9.25 29.98 -9.10
C ASP A 285 8.35 29.65 -10.30
N VAL A 286 7.26 30.40 -10.49
CA VAL A 286 6.37 30.26 -11.65
C VAL A 286 7.08 30.67 -12.96
N LYS A 287 8.01 31.64 -12.89
CA LYS A 287 8.86 32.02 -14.03
C LYS A 287 9.89 30.94 -14.40
N LEU A 288 10.29 30.07 -13.45
CA LEU A 288 11.17 28.93 -13.73
C LEU A 288 10.48 27.86 -14.57
N LEU A 289 9.15 27.79 -14.53
CA LEU A 289 8.33 26.87 -15.33
C LEU A 289 8.17 27.31 -16.79
N GLY A 290 8.68 28.49 -17.17
CA GLY A 290 8.61 28.99 -18.53
C GLY A 290 7.23 29.52 -18.94
N PHE A 291 6.38 29.84 -17.97
CA PHE A 291 5.08 30.46 -18.21
C PHE A 291 5.19 31.96 -18.57
N ASN A 292 4.27 32.43 -19.40
CA ASN A 292 4.17 33.84 -19.74
C ASN A 292 3.43 34.65 -18.66
N GLU A 293 3.47 35.98 -18.75
CA GLU A 293 2.84 36.88 -17.77
C GLU A 293 1.32 36.71 -17.64
N ARG A 294 0.62 36.21 -18.69
CA ARG A 294 -0.82 35.95 -18.62
C ARG A 294 -1.15 34.71 -17.79
N VAL A 295 -0.33 33.67 -17.92
CA VAL A 295 -0.43 32.48 -17.06
C VAL A 295 -0.13 32.87 -15.61
N VAL A 296 0.94 33.63 -15.37
CA VAL A 296 1.27 34.11 -14.02
C VAL A 296 0.11 34.92 -13.43
N ASP A 297 -0.49 35.82 -14.22
CA ASP A 297 -1.65 36.61 -13.79
C ASP A 297 -2.86 35.71 -13.48
N LEU A 298 -3.18 34.73 -14.33
CA LEU A 298 -4.24 33.76 -14.08
C LEU A 298 -4.00 33.00 -12.76
N LEU A 299 -2.80 32.47 -12.56
CA LEU A 299 -2.44 31.69 -11.37
C LEU A 299 -2.58 32.48 -10.07
N ARG A 300 -2.45 33.81 -10.10
CA ARG A 300 -2.71 34.69 -8.93
C ARG A 300 -4.19 34.83 -8.60
N HIS A 301 -5.07 34.54 -9.54
CA HIS A 301 -6.52 34.72 -9.41
C HIS A 301 -7.28 33.39 -9.33
N LEU A 302 -6.61 32.25 -9.50
CA LEU A 302 -7.24 30.94 -9.32
C LEU A 302 -7.50 30.66 -7.83
N PRO A 303 -8.65 30.09 -7.49
CA PRO A 303 -8.86 29.52 -6.16
C PRO A 303 -8.05 28.23 -6.05
N TYR A 304 -7.22 28.13 -5.02
CA TYR A 304 -6.56 26.87 -4.66
C TYR A 304 -7.30 26.21 -3.51
N LEU A 305 -7.51 24.89 -3.61
CA LEU A 305 -8.05 24.13 -2.50
C LEU A 305 -6.97 24.03 -1.42
N ASP A 306 -7.37 24.28 -0.17
CA ASP A 306 -6.48 24.14 0.96
C ASP A 306 -6.10 22.67 1.10
N VAL A 307 -4.82 22.44 1.39
CA VAL A 307 -4.33 21.10 1.70
C VAL A 307 -4.76 20.86 3.13
N ASP A 308 -5.77 20.02 3.37
CA ASP A 308 -6.14 19.60 4.71
C ASP A 308 -4.92 18.92 5.35
N GLU A 309 -4.21 19.67 6.20
CA GLU A 309 -2.92 19.27 6.76
C GLU A 309 -3.06 18.16 7.84
N SER A 310 -4.21 17.49 7.91
CA SER A 310 -4.43 16.29 8.74
C SER A 310 -4.06 14.99 8.03
N HIS A 311 -3.90 14.98 6.69
CA HIS A 311 -3.60 13.77 5.93
C HIS A 311 -2.54 14.04 4.85
N GLU A 312 -1.45 13.26 4.85
CA GLU A 312 -0.24 13.50 4.05
C GLU A 312 -0.45 13.39 2.52
N ASP A 313 -1.55 12.77 2.07
CA ASP A 313 -1.90 12.59 0.65
C ASP A 313 -3.26 13.24 0.32
N ASN A 314 -3.42 14.53 0.62
CA ASN A 314 -4.70 15.20 0.48
C ASN A 314 -5.09 15.47 -0.99
N CYS A 315 -5.52 14.40 -1.67
CA CYS A 315 -5.93 14.37 -3.06
C CYS A 315 -7.42 14.71 -3.15
N TRP A 316 -7.73 16.00 -3.33
CA TRP A 316 -9.10 16.39 -3.68
C TRP A 316 -9.37 15.97 -5.11
N SER A 317 -10.27 15.04 -5.36
CA SER A 317 -10.72 14.80 -6.74
C SER A 317 -11.61 15.97 -7.20
N VAL A 318 -11.34 16.49 -8.40
CA VAL A 318 -12.17 17.51 -9.07
C VAL A 318 -13.06 16.92 -10.16
N ASN A 319 -12.65 15.80 -10.76
CA ASN A 319 -13.45 14.99 -11.68
C ASN A 319 -12.79 13.61 -11.84
N GLY A 320 -13.51 12.52 -11.55
CA GLY A 320 -12.98 11.16 -11.62
C GLY A 320 -11.71 10.98 -10.77
N ARG A 321 -10.57 10.66 -11.43
CA ARG A 321 -9.24 10.49 -10.79
C ARG A 321 -8.33 11.73 -10.90
N SER A 322 -8.90 12.87 -11.28
CA SER A 322 -8.14 14.10 -11.53
C SER A 322 -7.99 14.94 -10.27
N GLU A 323 -6.77 15.41 -9.99
CA GLU A 323 -6.44 16.24 -8.83
C GLU A 323 -6.13 17.68 -9.26
N PRO A 324 -6.46 18.70 -8.43
CA PRO A 324 -6.14 20.09 -8.72
C PRO A 324 -4.64 20.36 -8.55
N GLN A 325 -4.08 21.15 -9.45
CA GLN A 325 -2.69 21.57 -9.37
C GLN A 325 -2.54 22.84 -8.53
N CYS A 326 -1.66 22.80 -7.54
CA CYS A 326 -1.36 23.93 -6.68
C CYS A 326 -0.03 24.59 -7.08
N TYR A 327 -0.08 25.86 -7.49
CA TYR A 327 1.11 26.64 -7.90
C TYR A 327 1.64 27.58 -6.82
N LEU A 328 1.19 27.37 -5.57
CA LEU A 328 1.57 28.18 -4.43
C LEU A 328 2.98 27.84 -3.92
N GLU A 329 3.65 28.83 -3.34
CA GLU A 329 5.00 28.69 -2.75
C GLU A 329 5.02 27.76 -1.53
N ASP A 330 3.89 27.34 -0.98
CA ASP A 330 3.83 26.36 0.10
C ASP A 330 3.67 24.91 -0.40
N ASN A 331 3.54 24.70 -1.72
CA ASN A 331 3.48 23.37 -2.30
C ASN A 331 4.86 22.66 -2.18
N PRO A 332 4.99 21.59 -1.37
CA PRO A 332 6.26 20.90 -1.17
C PRO A 332 6.80 20.26 -2.46
N MET A 333 5.95 19.83 -3.40
CA MET A 333 6.40 19.26 -4.68
C MET A 333 7.08 20.32 -5.56
N LEU A 334 6.57 21.55 -5.57
CA LEU A 334 7.22 22.65 -6.29
C LEU A 334 8.53 23.09 -5.60
N ASN A 335 8.58 23.06 -4.27
CA ASN A 335 9.73 23.57 -3.51
C ASN A 335 10.90 22.60 -3.37
N GLU A 336 10.65 21.31 -3.12
CA GLU A 336 11.71 20.34 -2.83
C GLU A 336 12.35 19.78 -4.11
N GLU A 337 11.59 19.72 -5.22
CA GLU A 337 12.02 19.01 -6.43
C GLU A 337 12.42 19.93 -7.61
N LEU A 338 11.91 21.17 -7.66
CA LEU A 338 12.14 22.10 -8.77
C LEU A 338 13.07 23.27 -8.41
N SER A 339 14.33 22.99 -8.11
CA SER A 339 15.37 24.05 -8.11
C SER A 339 15.57 24.63 -9.53
N ALA A 340 16.08 25.87 -9.65
CA ALA A 340 16.27 26.61 -10.92
C ALA A 340 17.10 25.92 -12.04
N GLY A 341 17.63 24.72 -11.80
CA GLY A 341 18.30 23.87 -12.80
C GLY A 341 17.62 22.52 -13.08
N LYS A 342 16.46 22.24 -12.47
CA LYS A 342 15.73 20.96 -12.56
C LYS A 342 14.35 21.05 -13.21
N ALA A 343 13.80 22.24 -13.46
CA ALA A 343 12.52 22.44 -14.15
C ALA A 343 12.63 22.21 -15.67
N THR A 344 13.00 20.99 -16.07
CA THR A 344 12.98 20.54 -17.47
C THR A 344 11.62 19.90 -17.77
N PRO A 345 11.12 19.95 -19.02
CA PRO A 345 9.87 19.29 -19.42
C PRO A 345 9.80 17.82 -18.97
N GLU A 346 10.90 17.09 -19.10
CA GLU A 346 10.98 15.68 -18.70
C GLU A 346 10.82 15.50 -17.18
N ASN A 347 11.37 16.40 -16.38
CA ASN A 347 11.19 16.36 -14.92
C ASN A 347 9.79 16.83 -14.49
N LEU A 348 9.19 17.80 -15.19
CA LEU A 348 7.82 18.22 -14.90
C LEU A 348 6.82 17.10 -15.19
N TYR A 349 7.05 16.35 -16.27
CA TYR A 349 6.32 15.13 -16.59
C TYR A 349 6.56 14.03 -15.55
N ALA A 350 7.82 13.72 -15.24
CA ALA A 350 8.17 12.63 -14.31
C ALA A 350 7.64 12.84 -12.88
N ASN A 351 7.36 14.09 -12.48
CA ASN A 351 6.79 14.41 -11.18
C ASN A 351 5.28 14.73 -11.23
N GLY A 352 4.60 14.41 -12.34
CA GLY A 352 3.15 14.53 -12.44
C GLY A 352 2.60 15.96 -12.44
N LEU A 353 3.40 16.95 -12.83
CA LEU A 353 2.96 18.35 -12.98
C LEU A 353 2.50 18.67 -14.41
N PHE A 354 3.04 17.94 -15.39
CA PHE A 354 2.73 18.12 -16.80
C PHE A 354 2.26 16.79 -17.42
N PRO A 355 1.28 16.82 -18.35
CA PRO A 355 0.78 15.61 -18.99
C PRO A 355 1.75 14.98 -19.99
N PHE A 356 2.76 15.74 -20.43
CA PHE A 356 3.64 15.37 -21.54
C PHE A 356 5.11 15.68 -21.24
N PRO A 357 6.06 14.88 -21.74
CA PRO A 357 7.49 15.20 -21.66
C PRO A 357 7.92 16.30 -22.65
N GLU A 358 7.10 16.63 -23.66
CA GLU A 358 7.37 17.71 -24.61
C GLU A 358 7.20 19.11 -23.97
N LYS A 359 8.04 20.06 -24.39
CA LYS A 359 7.92 21.45 -23.94
C LYS A 359 6.61 22.09 -24.43
N MET A 360 5.70 22.37 -23.50
CA MET A 360 4.45 23.10 -23.78
C MET A 360 4.71 24.59 -24.11
N PRO A 361 3.83 25.21 -24.92
CA PRO A 361 3.84 26.66 -25.12
C PRO A 361 3.65 27.42 -23.81
N GLU A 362 4.32 28.56 -23.67
CA GLU A 362 4.34 29.39 -22.45
C GLU A 362 2.97 29.93 -22.01
N GLY A 363 1.97 29.87 -22.89
CA GLY A 363 0.59 30.29 -22.61
C GLY A 363 -0.35 29.18 -22.16
N LEU A 364 0.13 27.93 -22.11
CA LEU A 364 -0.63 26.77 -21.65
C LEU A 364 -0.24 26.44 -20.20
N VAL A 365 -1.24 26.19 -19.36
CA VAL A 365 -1.02 25.80 -17.96
C VAL A 365 -1.97 24.67 -17.56
N PRO A 366 -1.46 23.51 -17.11
CA PRO A 366 -2.29 22.48 -16.48
C PRO A 366 -2.83 22.99 -15.15
N ILE A 367 -4.14 22.86 -14.91
CA ILE A 367 -4.75 23.19 -13.62
C ILE A 367 -5.28 21.95 -12.87
N THR A 368 -5.32 20.81 -13.55
CA THR A 368 -5.60 19.49 -12.98
C THR A 368 -4.65 18.46 -13.58
N GLY A 369 -4.44 17.33 -12.90
CA GLY A 369 -3.78 16.16 -13.48
C GLY A 369 -3.26 15.12 -12.48
N ARG A 370 -3.12 13.87 -12.93
CA ARG A 370 -2.38 12.76 -12.29
C ARG A 370 -2.15 11.63 -13.30
N GLU A 371 -1.40 10.59 -12.95
CA GLU A 371 -1.02 9.47 -13.85
C GLU A 371 -2.23 8.81 -14.57
N ASP A 372 -3.39 8.74 -13.92
CA ASP A 372 -4.61 8.08 -14.44
C ASP A 372 -5.85 9.01 -14.53
N GLY A 373 -5.66 10.34 -14.47
CA GLY A 373 -6.75 11.33 -14.43
C GLY A 373 -6.87 12.18 -15.70
N GLU A 374 -7.95 12.94 -15.80
CA GLU A 374 -8.12 13.96 -16.84
C GLU A 374 -7.27 15.20 -16.53
N TRP A 375 -6.59 15.68 -17.56
CA TRP A 375 -5.80 16.90 -17.53
C TRP A 375 -6.59 18.05 -18.14
N TRP A 376 -6.84 19.08 -17.35
CA TRP A 376 -7.43 20.33 -17.82
C TRP A 376 -6.32 21.35 -17.99
N ILE A 377 -6.09 21.74 -19.25
CA ILE A 377 -5.02 22.66 -19.62
C ILE A 377 -5.65 23.95 -20.14
N ILE A 378 -5.38 25.07 -19.49
CA ILE A 378 -5.89 26.38 -19.90
C ILE A 378 -4.93 27.00 -20.92
N ASP A 379 -5.46 27.37 -22.08
CA ASP A 379 -4.80 28.29 -23.01
C ASP A 379 -5.21 29.73 -22.70
N THR A 380 -4.32 30.46 -22.06
CA THR A 380 -4.52 31.87 -21.69
C THR A 380 -4.50 32.83 -22.87
N ASN A 381 -4.03 32.41 -24.04
CA ASN A 381 -4.06 33.22 -25.25
C ASN A 381 -5.41 33.13 -25.98
N ALA A 382 -6.02 31.94 -25.97
CA ALA A 382 -7.28 31.67 -26.65
C ALA A 382 -8.50 31.75 -25.72
N GLY A 383 -8.32 31.66 -24.39
CA GLY A 383 -9.42 31.56 -23.44
C GLY A 383 -10.16 30.22 -23.52
N THR A 384 -9.42 29.16 -23.82
CA THR A 384 -9.96 27.80 -24.03
C THR A 384 -9.36 26.82 -23.03
N VAL A 385 -10.06 25.72 -22.78
CA VAL A 385 -9.59 24.56 -22.02
C VAL A 385 -9.35 23.41 -23.00
N ILE A 386 -8.27 22.68 -22.79
CA ILE A 386 -7.99 21.40 -23.43
C ILE A 386 -8.20 20.34 -22.35
N VAL A 387 -9.13 19.41 -22.58
CA VAL A 387 -9.38 18.27 -21.70
C VAL A 387 -8.67 17.07 -22.30
N TYR A 388 -7.71 16.48 -21.60
CA TYR A 388 -6.88 15.40 -22.10
C TYR A 388 -6.91 14.18 -21.16
N ASP A 389 -7.26 13.02 -21.68
CA ASP A 389 -7.56 11.78 -20.92
C ASP A 389 -6.58 10.62 -21.22
N GLY A 390 -5.34 10.93 -21.63
CA GLY A 390 -4.27 9.92 -21.76
C GLY A 390 -4.42 8.91 -22.90
N GLY A 391 -5.53 8.91 -23.65
CA GLY A 391 -5.92 7.76 -24.47
C GLY A 391 -5.82 7.92 -25.98
N ASN A 392 -6.35 9.01 -26.57
CA ASN A 392 -6.55 9.02 -28.03
C ASN A 392 -6.37 10.39 -28.70
N LYS A 393 -5.71 10.37 -29.86
CA LYS A 393 -5.57 11.52 -30.75
C LYS A 393 -6.88 11.76 -31.52
N GLN A 394 -7.67 12.73 -31.05
CA GLN A 394 -8.96 13.10 -31.66
C GLN A 394 -8.78 13.90 -32.97
N VAL A 395 -7.66 14.61 -33.11
CA VAL A 395 -7.34 15.40 -34.30
C VAL A 395 -6.34 14.65 -35.17
N ALA A 396 -6.83 14.05 -36.26
CA ALA A 396 -6.05 13.18 -37.15
C ALA A 396 -4.75 13.82 -37.68
N ASP A 397 -4.80 15.11 -38.04
CA ASP A 397 -3.67 15.85 -38.63
C ASP A 397 -2.76 16.54 -37.60
N ALA A 398 -3.01 16.36 -36.29
CA ALA A 398 -2.17 16.98 -35.28
C ALA A 398 -0.74 16.41 -35.30
N PRO A 399 0.31 17.20 -35.08
CA PRO A 399 1.67 16.67 -35.00
C PRO A 399 1.88 15.78 -33.76
N ASP A 400 2.67 14.70 -33.89
CA ASP A 400 2.95 13.80 -32.77
C ASP A 400 3.88 14.44 -31.73
N ASP A 401 4.71 15.40 -32.14
CA ASP A 401 5.59 16.18 -31.26
C ASP A 401 4.87 17.34 -30.53
N LYS A 402 3.54 17.43 -30.67
CA LYS A 402 2.70 18.48 -30.07
C LYS A 402 1.40 17.88 -29.52
N PRO A 403 1.48 17.08 -28.45
CA PRO A 403 0.34 16.33 -27.93
C PRO A 403 -0.82 17.21 -27.42
N TRP A 404 -0.56 18.45 -27.01
CA TRP A 404 -1.61 19.43 -26.68
C TRP A 404 -2.48 19.86 -27.89
N LEU A 405 -2.15 19.43 -29.12
CA LEU A 405 -2.98 19.64 -30.32
C LEU A 405 -3.83 18.40 -30.68
N TRP A 406 -3.68 17.30 -29.95
CA TRP A 406 -4.40 16.05 -30.23
C TRP A 406 -5.88 16.14 -29.92
N VAL A 407 -6.27 17.04 -29.02
CA VAL A 407 -7.65 17.28 -28.62
C VAL A 407 -8.07 18.67 -29.05
N ARG A 408 -9.34 18.83 -29.43
CA ARG A 408 -9.89 20.14 -29.79
C ARG A 408 -10.15 20.95 -28.51
N PRO A 409 -9.62 22.18 -28.39
CA PRO A 409 -9.92 23.05 -27.26
C PRO A 409 -11.41 23.47 -27.27
N CYS A 410 -12.00 23.60 -26.08
CA CYS A 410 -13.33 24.17 -25.90
C CYS A 410 -13.26 25.52 -25.16
N PRO A 411 -14.24 26.43 -25.33
CA PRO A 411 -14.25 27.70 -24.61
C PRO A 411 -14.33 27.48 -23.08
N ALA A 412 -13.47 28.16 -22.32
CA ALA A 412 -13.34 27.90 -20.87
C ALA A 412 -14.63 28.18 -20.07
N GLY A 413 -15.32 29.28 -20.34
CA GLY A 413 -16.56 29.64 -19.65
C GLY A 413 -17.64 28.54 -19.77
N PRO A 414 -18.08 28.21 -21.00
CA PRO A 414 -19.03 27.12 -21.25
C PRO A 414 -18.62 25.78 -20.64
N PHE A 415 -17.32 25.44 -20.64
CA PHE A 415 -16.82 24.23 -20.02
C PHE A 415 -17.07 24.21 -18.50
N PHE A 416 -16.69 25.27 -17.78
CA PHE A 416 -16.92 25.35 -16.34
C PHE A 416 -18.41 25.50 -15.99
N ASP A 417 -19.19 26.19 -16.82
CA ASP A 417 -20.64 26.28 -16.66
C ASP A 417 -21.30 24.89 -16.76
N ALA A 418 -20.84 24.04 -17.69
CA ALA A 418 -21.29 22.66 -17.82
C ALA A 418 -20.98 21.85 -16.55
N LEU A 419 -19.75 21.93 -16.02
CA LEU A 419 -19.38 21.24 -14.78
C LEU A 419 -20.24 21.67 -13.58
N VAL A 420 -20.50 22.97 -13.43
CA VAL A 420 -21.38 23.50 -12.38
C VAL A 420 -22.81 22.97 -12.54
N ASN A 421 -23.30 22.92 -13.78
CA ASN A 421 -24.62 22.35 -14.08
C ASN A 421 -24.68 20.84 -13.78
N SER A 422 -23.62 20.09 -14.05
CA SER A 422 -23.51 18.66 -13.72
C SER A 422 -23.53 18.41 -12.21
N LEU A 423 -22.87 19.26 -11.41
CA LEU A 423 -22.96 19.21 -9.94
C LEU A 423 -24.38 19.56 -9.45
N HIS A 424 -25.00 20.58 -10.05
CA HIS A 424 -26.35 21.01 -9.67
C HIS A 424 -27.42 19.96 -10.03
N SER A 425 -27.26 19.26 -11.14
CA SER A 425 -28.15 18.17 -11.59
C SER A 425 -27.82 16.81 -10.96
N LEU A 426 -26.69 16.71 -10.26
CA LEU A 426 -26.13 15.46 -9.73
C LEU A 426 -25.73 14.45 -10.82
N ASP A 427 -25.45 14.91 -12.03
CA ASP A 427 -24.69 14.12 -13.01
C ASP A 427 -23.27 13.85 -12.50
N LEU A 428 -22.69 14.82 -11.77
CA LEU A 428 -21.50 14.65 -10.93
C LEU A 428 -21.88 14.71 -9.45
N VAL A 429 -21.43 13.73 -8.67
CA VAL A 429 -21.80 13.52 -7.26
C VAL A 429 -20.54 13.56 -6.40
N PRO A 430 -20.28 14.67 -5.70
CA PRO A 430 -19.16 14.75 -4.76
C PRO A 430 -19.38 13.86 -3.54
N LEU A 431 -18.31 13.21 -3.09
CA LEU A 431 -18.35 12.24 -2.01
C LEU A 431 -17.23 12.50 -1.00
N PRO A 432 -17.57 12.58 0.31
CA PRO A 432 -16.58 12.79 1.36
C PRO A 432 -15.75 11.52 1.56
N ARG A 433 -14.66 11.62 2.30
CA ARG A 433 -13.90 10.44 2.73
C ARG A 433 -14.73 9.58 3.71
N PRO A 434 -14.69 8.24 3.63
CA PRO A 434 -15.28 7.37 4.64
C PRO A 434 -14.55 7.48 5.99
N ASP A 435 -15.26 7.21 7.08
CA ASP A 435 -14.66 7.13 8.42
C ASP A 435 -14.02 5.75 8.62
N THR A 436 -12.75 5.64 8.26
CA THR A 436 -11.96 4.40 8.31
C THR A 436 -10.50 4.68 8.65
N GLU A 437 -9.85 3.74 9.34
CA GLU A 437 -8.42 3.79 9.63
C GLU A 437 -7.54 3.55 8.38
N ILE A 438 -8.15 3.16 7.25
CA ILE A 438 -7.45 2.97 5.98
C ILE A 438 -6.98 4.33 5.44
N ALA A 439 -5.66 4.51 5.39
CA ALA A 439 -5.01 5.75 4.95
C ALA A 439 -5.24 6.07 3.45
N GLU A 440 -5.60 5.07 2.65
CA GLU A 440 -5.70 5.15 1.18
C GLU A 440 -7.09 5.57 0.66
N CYS A 441 -8.06 5.87 1.52
CA CYS A 441 -9.39 6.33 1.09
C CYS A 441 -9.42 7.87 0.97
N TYR A 442 -9.79 8.39 -0.21
CA TYR A 442 -9.82 9.83 -0.50
C TYR A 442 -11.24 10.31 -0.86
N PRO A 443 -11.53 11.63 -0.77
CA PRO A 443 -12.74 12.20 -1.37
C PRO A 443 -12.80 11.94 -2.88
N GLU A 444 -14.00 11.68 -3.40
CA GLU A 444 -14.23 11.32 -4.82
C GLU A 444 -15.34 12.16 -5.43
N VAL A 445 -15.41 12.18 -6.76
CA VAL A 445 -16.57 12.70 -7.50
C VAL A 445 -17.01 11.60 -8.47
N TRP A 446 -18.22 11.07 -8.26
CA TRP A 446 -18.78 10.01 -9.10
C TRP A 446 -19.66 10.58 -10.21
N GLY A 447 -19.74 9.87 -11.32
CA GLY A 447 -20.61 10.18 -12.46
C GLY A 447 -19.88 10.78 -13.66
N VAL A 448 -20.64 11.07 -14.72
CA VAL A 448 -20.09 11.44 -16.04
C VAL A 448 -20.65 12.78 -16.50
N VAL A 449 -19.82 13.60 -17.13
CA VAL A 449 -20.26 14.82 -17.80
C VAL A 449 -20.93 14.43 -19.12
N ARG A 450 -22.26 14.56 -19.18
CA ARG A 450 -23.01 14.28 -20.41
C ARG A 450 -22.74 15.36 -21.48
N GLU A 451 -22.16 14.98 -22.61
CA GLU A 451 -22.13 15.85 -23.80
C GLU A 451 -23.47 15.80 -24.55
N GLU A 452 -23.93 16.95 -25.07
CA GLU A 452 -25.13 17.01 -25.92
C GLU A 452 -24.88 16.26 -27.25
N GLY A 453 -25.33 15.00 -27.34
CA GLY A 453 -25.40 14.26 -28.61
C GLY A 453 -24.93 12.80 -28.59
N GLU A 454 -24.43 12.28 -27.46
CA GLU A 454 -24.13 10.86 -27.31
C GLU A 454 -25.38 10.10 -26.82
N GLY A 455 -25.69 8.99 -27.48
CA GLY A 455 -26.97 8.27 -27.34
C GLY A 455 -27.15 7.59 -25.98
N ASP A 456 -28.41 7.47 -25.57
CA ASP A 456 -28.91 6.98 -24.26
C ASP A 456 -28.58 5.52 -23.88
N ASP A 457 -27.65 4.84 -24.57
CA ASP A 457 -27.49 3.38 -24.47
C ASP A 457 -26.04 2.98 -24.13
N GLU A 458 -25.61 3.07 -22.85
CA GLU A 458 -24.82 2.00 -22.17
C GLU A 458 -24.32 2.27 -20.72
N ASP A 459 -24.49 3.45 -20.11
CA ASP A 459 -24.04 3.68 -18.71
C ASP A 459 -25.21 3.91 -17.75
N ASP A 460 -25.86 2.82 -17.29
CA ASP A 460 -26.72 2.89 -16.10
C ASP A 460 -25.80 3.08 -14.89
N PRO A 461 -25.83 4.22 -14.20
CA PRO A 461 -24.98 4.45 -13.05
C PRO A 461 -25.26 3.37 -12.00
N GLY A 462 -24.20 2.77 -11.45
CA GLY A 462 -24.32 1.71 -10.44
C GLY A 462 -25.27 2.11 -9.30
N PRO A 463 -25.95 1.14 -8.66
CA PRO A 463 -26.95 1.42 -7.62
C PRO A 463 -26.43 2.34 -6.51
N GLU A 464 -25.13 2.33 -6.25
CA GLU A 464 -24.43 3.15 -5.25
C GLU A 464 -24.42 4.64 -5.61
N VAL A 465 -24.28 4.97 -6.90
CA VAL A 465 -24.31 6.37 -7.39
C VAL A 465 -25.72 6.94 -7.22
N GLU A 466 -26.75 6.16 -7.52
CA GLU A 466 -28.13 6.61 -7.34
C GLU A 466 -28.52 6.74 -5.87
N GLU A 467 -28.00 5.87 -4.99
CA GLU A 467 -28.15 6.02 -3.55
C GLU A 467 -27.52 7.33 -3.03
N ALA A 468 -26.31 7.65 -3.47
CA ALA A 468 -25.66 8.92 -3.14
C ALA A 468 -26.46 10.14 -3.66
N ARG A 469 -27.02 10.06 -4.88
CA ARG A 469 -27.90 11.10 -5.43
C ARG A 469 -29.15 11.29 -4.59
N GLU A 470 -29.76 10.20 -4.14
CA GLU A 470 -30.95 10.27 -3.31
C GLU A 470 -30.67 10.92 -1.95
N ILE A 471 -29.51 10.64 -1.35
CA ILE A 471 -29.05 11.34 -0.15
C ILE A 471 -29.04 12.86 -0.39
N TYR A 472 -28.37 13.33 -1.46
CA TYR A 472 -28.35 14.76 -1.79
C TYR A 472 -29.77 15.36 -1.92
N ARG A 473 -30.69 14.67 -2.61
CA ARG A 473 -32.08 15.12 -2.79
C ARG A 473 -32.85 15.18 -1.47
N VAL A 474 -32.74 14.15 -0.62
CA VAL A 474 -33.39 14.06 0.71
C VAL A 474 -32.95 15.20 1.63
N TYR A 475 -31.68 15.60 1.54
CA TYR A 475 -31.13 16.71 2.31
C TYR A 475 -31.33 18.09 1.64
N GLY A 476 -32.07 18.17 0.53
CA GLY A 476 -32.57 19.42 -0.03
C GLY A 476 -31.72 20.02 -1.15
N TRP A 477 -30.76 19.29 -1.71
CA TRP A 477 -30.06 19.70 -2.93
C TRP A 477 -31.03 19.72 -4.13
N PRO A 478 -30.89 20.65 -5.09
CA PRO A 478 -29.90 21.73 -5.17
C PRO A 478 -30.35 23.07 -4.55
N ASP A 479 -31.45 23.11 -3.81
CA ASP A 479 -31.94 24.34 -3.16
C ASP A 479 -31.04 24.70 -1.97
N VAL A 480 -30.03 25.53 -2.22
CA VAL A 480 -29.03 25.97 -1.22
C VAL A 480 -29.66 26.54 0.04
N ALA A 481 -30.86 27.14 -0.03
CA ALA A 481 -31.55 27.67 1.14
C ALA A 481 -32.17 26.57 2.04
N LYS A 482 -32.40 25.38 1.48
CA LYS A 482 -32.96 24.21 2.19
C LYS A 482 -31.93 23.10 2.40
N PHE A 483 -30.77 23.19 1.75
CA PHE A 483 -29.75 22.15 1.77
C PHE A 483 -29.12 22.01 3.16
N ARG A 484 -29.37 20.87 3.80
CA ARG A 484 -28.81 20.51 5.11
C ARG A 484 -27.42 19.89 4.93
N ARG A 485 -26.43 20.75 4.60
CA ARG A 485 -25.06 20.33 4.21
C ARG A 485 -24.41 19.34 5.18
N GLN A 486 -24.42 19.60 6.49
CA GLN A 486 -23.72 18.74 7.44
C GLN A 486 -24.38 17.36 7.56
N GLU A 487 -25.71 17.32 7.65
CA GLU A 487 -26.45 16.05 7.72
C GLU A 487 -26.27 15.22 6.43
N CYS A 488 -26.22 15.89 5.27
CA CYS A 488 -25.90 15.24 4.00
C CYS A 488 -24.47 14.68 4.00
N TYR A 489 -23.50 15.43 4.49
CA TYR A 489 -22.11 15.00 4.60
C TYR A 489 -22.00 13.74 5.47
N ASP A 490 -22.59 13.76 6.66
CA ASP A 490 -22.53 12.64 7.61
C ASP A 490 -23.18 11.38 7.02
N ALA A 491 -24.31 11.53 6.31
CA ALA A 491 -24.97 10.42 5.62
C ALA A 491 -24.14 9.83 4.46
N LEU A 492 -23.41 10.67 3.72
CA LEU A 492 -22.52 10.20 2.65
C LEU A 492 -21.25 9.52 3.21
N VAL A 493 -20.73 9.98 4.36
CA VAL A 493 -19.64 9.28 5.07
C VAL A 493 -20.09 7.88 5.49
N GLU A 494 -21.27 7.76 6.09
CA GLU A 494 -21.85 6.47 6.50
C GLU A 494 -22.06 5.52 5.31
N LEU A 495 -22.65 6.02 4.20
CA LEU A 495 -22.79 5.25 2.96
C LEU A 495 -21.45 4.68 2.50
N ARG A 496 -20.41 5.52 2.43
CA ARG A 496 -19.09 5.08 1.96
C ARG A 496 -18.41 4.13 2.93
N THR A 497 -18.56 4.32 4.25
CA THR A 497 -17.99 3.41 5.24
C THR A 497 -18.61 2.02 5.09
N ASN A 498 -19.94 1.92 4.92
CA ASN A 498 -20.63 0.65 4.74
C ASN A 498 -20.20 -0.09 3.46
N LEU A 499 -20.06 0.63 2.34
CA LEU A 499 -19.61 0.05 1.06
C LEU A 499 -18.21 -0.58 1.15
N LEU A 500 -17.35 -0.07 2.04
CA LEU A 500 -16.02 -0.64 2.30
C LEU A 500 -16.07 -1.87 3.21
N GLU A 501 -16.95 -1.86 4.22
CA GLU A 501 -17.10 -2.98 5.17
C GLU A 501 -17.71 -4.24 4.51
N ASP A 502 -18.60 -4.05 3.53
CA ASP A 502 -19.29 -5.15 2.83
C ASP A 502 -18.41 -5.86 1.76
N GLY A 503 -17.18 -5.40 1.54
CA GLY A 503 -16.21 -6.06 0.65
C GLY A 503 -16.50 -5.92 -0.85
N GLU A 504 -17.48 -5.10 -1.24
CA GLU A 504 -17.74 -4.73 -2.65
C GLU A 504 -16.92 -3.54 -3.13
N GLY A 505 -16.17 -2.87 -2.25
CA GLY A 505 -15.35 -1.68 -2.53
C GLY A 505 -14.05 -1.94 -3.30
N GLY A 506 -14.12 -2.53 -4.49
CA GLY A 506 -13.08 -2.39 -5.51
C GLY A 506 -13.43 -1.23 -6.43
N TYR A 507 -12.63 -0.14 -6.39
CA TYR A 507 -12.64 1.03 -7.30
C TYR A 507 -13.98 1.32 -8.00
N GLY A 508 -14.69 2.37 -7.56
CA GLY A 508 -15.96 2.80 -8.14
C GLY A 508 -15.91 2.96 -9.68
N PRO A 509 -17.04 2.78 -10.38
CA PRO A 509 -17.11 2.93 -11.82
C PRO A 509 -16.69 4.34 -12.23
N ALA A 510 -15.71 4.40 -13.14
CA ALA A 510 -15.14 5.63 -13.69
C ALA A 510 -16.13 6.32 -14.65
#